data_AF-A0A8B7DSI6-F1
#
_entry.id   AF-A0A8B7DSI6-F1
#
_cell.length_a   1.000
_cell.length_b   1.000
_cell.length_c   1.000
_cell.angle_alpha   90.00
_cell.angle_beta   90.00
_cell.angle_gamma   90.00
#
_symmetry.space_group_name_H-M   'P 1'
#
loop_
_entity.id
_entity.type
_entity.pdbx_description
1 polymer ?
#
loop_
_entity_poly.entity_id
_entity_poly.type
_entity_poly.pdbx_seq_one_letter_code
_entity_poly.pdbx_strand_id
1 'polypeptide(L)'
;MSKALGDCLNAVISVIDRQYKRQFEMSSNDLLKDQTKSARLHNIDSEELMGMFSAAKHKAPNATLCFLSSKLRACKNKTTALLCKKPTDIQNKLILWAISNARKNRFTSMQCHNELKLELLKRMADKIQKREDKDRRKVEKILKSCMPDQVKEMFPDLENNEASDIEEILIGAAIGRSICHMWFDNANITHEVYYGRIVSIKKKNNDIYIVSYWKPNENEDDDGVEYDMSKYQLSADIISGDMVIT
;
A
#
# COMPACT_ATOMS: atom_id res chain seq x y z
N MET A 1 -15.74 -54.16 1.72
CA MET A 1 -15.97 -52.84 1.08
C MET A 1 -17.24 -52.13 1.57
N SER A 2 -18.36 -52.81 1.88
CA SER A 2 -19.60 -52.11 2.28
C SER A 2 -19.55 -51.43 3.67
N LYS A 3 -18.74 -51.95 4.60
CA LYS A 3 -18.66 -51.41 5.97
C LYS A 3 -18.01 -50.03 6.05
N ALA A 4 -16.88 -49.83 5.37
CA ALA A 4 -16.19 -48.55 5.31
C ALA A 4 -16.99 -47.45 4.61
N LEU A 5 -17.77 -47.81 3.58
CA LEU A 5 -18.69 -46.87 2.92
C LEU A 5 -19.85 -46.50 3.86
N GLY A 6 -20.39 -47.48 4.60
CA GLY A 6 -21.41 -47.24 5.62
C GLY A 6 -20.92 -46.32 6.73
N ASP A 7 -19.69 -46.52 7.22
CA ASP A 7 -19.09 -45.69 8.27
C ASP A 7 -18.86 -44.25 7.79
N CYS A 8 -18.40 -44.06 6.55
CA CYS A 8 -18.30 -42.73 5.94
C CYS A 8 -19.66 -42.03 5.80
N LEU A 9 -20.69 -42.75 5.34
CA LEU A 9 -22.03 -42.18 5.18
C LEU A 9 -22.64 -41.79 6.54
N ASN A 10 -22.43 -42.60 7.57
CA ASN A 10 -22.87 -42.29 8.94
C ASN A 10 -22.15 -41.07 9.52
N ALA A 11 -20.86 -40.90 9.23
CA ALA A 11 -20.11 -39.71 9.62
C ALA A 11 -20.64 -38.45 8.90
N VAL A 12 -20.97 -38.56 7.61
CA VAL A 12 -21.59 -37.46 6.84
C VAL A 12 -22.95 -37.10 7.43
N ILE A 13 -23.81 -38.08 7.72
CA ILE A 13 -25.11 -37.87 8.36
C ILE A 13 -24.94 -37.15 9.70
N SER A 14 -24.00 -37.59 10.55
CA SER A 14 -23.72 -36.96 11.85
C SER A 14 -23.30 -35.49 11.72
N VAL A 15 -22.50 -35.16 10.73
CA VAL A 15 -22.08 -33.77 10.47
C VAL A 15 -23.24 -32.93 9.95
N ILE A 16 -24.06 -33.47 9.03
CA ILE A 16 -25.24 -32.79 8.50
C ILE A 16 -26.24 -32.52 9.63
N ASP A 17 -26.56 -33.52 10.43
CA ASP A 17 -27.44 -33.35 11.59
C ASP A 17 -26.87 -32.30 12.53
N ARG A 18 -25.59 -32.39 12.93
CA ARG A 18 -25.00 -31.39 13.84
C ARG A 18 -25.09 -29.95 13.30
N GLN A 19 -24.88 -29.74 12.01
CA GLN A 19 -24.87 -28.41 11.40
C GLN A 19 -26.28 -27.86 11.15
N TYR A 20 -27.22 -28.73 10.78
CA TYR A 20 -28.54 -28.33 10.30
C TYR A 20 -29.69 -28.67 11.25
N LYS A 21 -29.43 -29.33 12.39
CA LYS A 21 -30.43 -29.71 13.41
C LYS A 21 -31.36 -28.56 13.76
N ARG A 22 -30.79 -27.39 14.02
CA ARG A 22 -31.54 -26.18 14.38
C ARG A 22 -32.44 -25.66 13.25
N GLN A 23 -32.09 -25.94 12.00
CA GLN A 23 -32.87 -25.57 10.81
C GLN A 23 -33.95 -26.62 10.50
N PHE A 24 -33.68 -27.90 10.76
CA PHE A 24 -34.67 -28.99 10.67
C PHE A 24 -35.71 -28.95 11.79
N GLU A 25 -35.35 -28.47 12.98
CA GLU A 25 -36.22 -28.32 14.14
C GLU A 25 -37.00 -26.99 14.18
N MET A 26 -36.71 -26.04 13.27
CA MET A 26 -37.52 -24.83 13.15
C MET A 26 -38.93 -25.17 12.67
N SER A 27 -39.94 -24.93 13.50
CA SER A 27 -41.33 -25.00 13.04
C SER A 27 -41.56 -23.94 11.97
N SER A 28 -42.01 -24.38 10.80
CA SER A 28 -42.26 -23.49 9.68
C SER A 28 -43.49 -22.61 9.97
N ASN A 29 -43.26 -21.43 10.50
CA ASN A 29 -44.29 -20.41 10.63
C ASN A 29 -44.66 -19.91 9.23
N ASP A 30 -45.95 -19.86 8.87
CA ASP A 30 -46.37 -19.54 7.49
C ASP A 30 -45.92 -18.14 7.02
N LEU A 31 -45.70 -17.23 7.96
CA LEU A 31 -45.09 -15.90 7.72
C LEU A 31 -43.64 -16.00 7.22
N LEU A 32 -42.86 -16.95 7.73
CA LEU A 32 -41.46 -17.15 7.34
C LEU A 32 -41.36 -17.75 5.94
N LYS A 33 -42.26 -18.68 5.59
CA LYS A 33 -42.38 -19.27 4.24
C LYS A 33 -42.71 -18.21 3.19
N ASP A 34 -43.60 -17.27 3.50
CA ASP A 34 -43.94 -16.19 2.57
C ASP A 34 -42.81 -15.15 2.43
N GLN A 35 -42.05 -14.88 3.50
CA GLN A 35 -40.87 -14.00 3.44
C GLN A 35 -39.67 -14.64 2.73
N THR A 36 -39.49 -15.96 2.80
CA THR A 36 -38.41 -16.69 2.11
C THR A 36 -38.79 -17.23 0.74
N LYS A 37 -40.05 -17.10 0.32
CA LYS A 37 -40.51 -17.52 -1.02
C LYS A 37 -39.73 -16.88 -2.17
N SER A 38 -39.25 -15.65 -1.97
CA SER A 38 -38.40 -14.93 -2.94
C SER A 38 -36.91 -15.26 -2.80
N ALA A 39 -36.49 -15.86 -1.69
CA ALA A 39 -35.11 -16.31 -1.50
C ALA A 39 -34.94 -17.63 -2.24
N ARG A 40 -34.22 -17.59 -3.36
CA ARG A 40 -33.91 -18.81 -4.14
C ARG A 40 -33.09 -19.75 -3.26
N LEU A 41 -33.61 -20.96 -3.06
CA LEU A 41 -33.10 -21.99 -2.14
C LEU A 41 -31.73 -22.56 -2.53
N HIS A 42 -31.14 -22.14 -3.66
CA HIS A 42 -29.94 -22.77 -4.21
C HIS A 42 -29.16 -21.82 -5.12
N ASN A 43 -27.85 -22.07 -5.19
CA ASN A 43 -26.83 -21.30 -5.90
C ASN A 43 -26.99 -21.31 -7.44
N ILE A 44 -28.16 -21.70 -7.96
CA ILE A 44 -28.47 -21.90 -9.38
C ILE A 44 -28.19 -20.63 -10.18
N ASP A 45 -28.50 -19.45 -9.65
CA ASP A 45 -28.21 -18.19 -10.36
C ASP A 45 -26.71 -17.96 -10.52
N SER A 46 -25.94 -18.25 -9.47
CA SER A 46 -24.48 -18.12 -9.49
C SER A 46 -23.87 -19.16 -10.41
N GLU A 47 -24.34 -20.42 -10.36
CA GLU A 47 -23.92 -21.51 -11.24
C GLU A 47 -24.26 -21.22 -12.70
N GLU A 48 -25.45 -20.70 -12.98
CA GLU A 48 -25.85 -20.28 -14.31
C GLU A 48 -24.97 -19.12 -14.80
N LEU A 49 -24.71 -18.11 -13.96
CA LEU A 49 -23.84 -16.99 -14.32
C LEU A 49 -22.40 -17.44 -14.59
N MET A 50 -21.87 -18.35 -13.78
CA MET A 50 -20.54 -18.94 -13.97
C MET A 50 -20.48 -19.84 -15.20
N GLY A 51 -21.52 -20.64 -15.45
CA GLY A 51 -21.64 -21.47 -16.65
C GLY A 51 -21.70 -20.62 -17.92
N MET A 52 -22.52 -19.56 -17.94
CA MET A 52 -22.58 -18.63 -19.05
C MET A 52 -21.26 -17.88 -19.25
N PHE A 53 -20.57 -17.49 -18.17
CA PHE A 53 -19.26 -16.84 -18.24
C PHE A 53 -18.20 -17.78 -18.83
N SER A 54 -18.11 -19.01 -18.33
CA SER A 54 -17.19 -20.04 -18.82
C SER A 54 -17.41 -20.33 -20.31
N ALA A 55 -18.66 -20.56 -20.72
CA ALA A 55 -19.02 -20.77 -22.11
C ALA A 55 -18.66 -19.57 -23.01
N ALA A 56 -18.91 -18.34 -22.52
CA ALA A 56 -18.59 -17.13 -23.27
C ALA A 56 -17.06 -16.90 -23.39
N LYS A 57 -16.28 -17.24 -22.35
CA LYS A 57 -14.82 -17.18 -22.37
C LYS A 57 -14.22 -18.23 -23.30
N HIS A 58 -14.75 -19.45 -23.31
CA HIS A 58 -14.33 -20.50 -24.25
C HIS A 58 -14.57 -20.11 -25.71
N LYS A 59 -15.73 -19.50 -25.99
CA LYS A 59 -16.07 -19.02 -27.35
C LYS A 59 -15.24 -17.81 -27.79
N ALA A 60 -14.83 -16.95 -26.87
CA ALA A 60 -14.07 -15.75 -27.15
C ALA A 60 -12.95 -15.55 -26.10
N PRO A 61 -11.83 -16.29 -26.23
CA PRO A 61 -10.78 -16.29 -25.20
C PRO A 61 -10.12 -14.92 -25.05
N ASN A 62 -10.01 -14.16 -26.14
CA ASN A 62 -9.39 -12.83 -26.17
C ASN A 62 -10.37 -11.70 -25.77
N ALA A 63 -11.63 -12.02 -25.44
CA ALA A 63 -12.59 -11.01 -25.03
C ALA A 63 -12.27 -10.46 -23.63
N THR A 64 -12.43 -9.15 -23.47
CA THR A 64 -12.26 -8.48 -22.18
C THR A 64 -13.37 -8.89 -21.20
N LEU A 65 -13.04 -8.89 -19.90
CA LEU A 65 -14.02 -9.21 -18.84
C LEU A 65 -15.24 -8.28 -18.89
N CYS A 66 -15.02 -7.00 -19.21
CA CYS A 66 -16.09 -6.00 -19.37
C CYS A 66 -17.05 -6.35 -20.51
N PHE A 67 -16.53 -6.80 -21.66
CA PHE A 67 -17.35 -7.26 -22.77
C PHE A 67 -18.17 -8.49 -22.41
N LEU A 68 -17.54 -9.51 -21.80
CA LEU A 68 -18.22 -10.73 -21.38
C LEU A 68 -19.31 -10.42 -20.35
N SER A 69 -19.01 -9.65 -19.32
CA SER A 69 -19.98 -9.23 -18.30
C SER A 69 -21.17 -8.46 -18.90
N SER A 70 -20.90 -7.51 -19.81
CA SER A 70 -21.95 -6.73 -20.48
C SER A 70 -22.86 -7.61 -21.34
N LYS A 71 -22.27 -8.57 -22.06
CA LYS A 71 -23.00 -9.54 -22.88
C LYS A 71 -23.90 -10.43 -22.01
N LEU A 72 -23.38 -10.94 -20.89
CA LEU A 72 -24.14 -11.76 -19.94
C LEU A 72 -25.35 -11.00 -19.38
N ARG A 73 -25.14 -9.76 -18.94
CA ARG A 73 -26.22 -8.89 -18.46
C ARG A 73 -27.26 -8.60 -19.54
N ALA A 74 -26.82 -8.34 -20.77
CA ALA A 74 -27.74 -8.11 -21.89
C ALA A 74 -28.60 -9.34 -22.19
N CYS A 75 -28.03 -10.55 -22.10
CA CYS A 75 -28.77 -11.80 -22.25
C CYS A 75 -29.76 -12.01 -21.10
N LYS A 76 -29.31 -11.92 -19.85
CA LYS A 76 -30.14 -12.10 -18.64
C LYS A 76 -31.31 -11.11 -18.59
N ASN A 77 -31.04 -9.85 -18.90
CA ASN A 77 -32.05 -8.78 -18.85
C ASN A 77 -32.91 -8.70 -20.12
N LYS A 78 -32.68 -9.61 -21.10
CA LYS A 78 -33.36 -9.60 -22.41
C LYS A 78 -33.27 -8.24 -23.12
N THR A 79 -32.19 -7.50 -22.89
CA THR A 79 -32.00 -6.14 -23.38
C THR A 79 -31.99 -6.09 -24.90
N THR A 80 -31.41 -7.10 -25.55
CA THR A 80 -31.40 -7.20 -27.03
C THR A 80 -32.81 -7.36 -27.59
N ALA A 81 -33.61 -8.26 -27.00
CA ALA A 81 -35.00 -8.46 -27.40
C ALA A 81 -35.86 -7.21 -27.18
N LEU A 82 -35.61 -6.46 -26.10
CA LEU A 82 -36.28 -5.17 -25.85
C LEU A 82 -35.90 -4.13 -26.91
N LEU A 83 -34.63 -4.04 -27.29
CA LEU A 83 -34.14 -3.09 -28.29
C LEU A 83 -34.70 -3.38 -29.68
N CYS A 84 -34.79 -4.65 -30.07
CA CYS A 84 -35.37 -5.06 -31.37
C CYS A 84 -36.86 -4.75 -31.50
N LYS A 85 -37.59 -4.56 -30.39
CA LYS A 85 -39.01 -4.17 -30.39
C LYS A 85 -39.23 -2.67 -30.57
N LYS A 86 -38.18 -1.85 -30.49
CA LYS A 86 -38.29 -0.39 -30.59
C LYS A 86 -38.12 0.08 -32.04
N PRO A 87 -38.72 1.22 -32.42
CA PRO A 87 -38.43 1.87 -33.70
C PRO A 87 -36.93 2.17 -33.87
N THR A 88 -36.43 2.08 -35.10
CA THR A 88 -35.01 2.22 -35.46
C THR A 88 -34.40 3.52 -34.94
N ASP A 89 -35.13 4.63 -35.01
CA ASP A 89 -34.65 5.94 -34.53
C ASP A 89 -34.42 5.97 -33.01
N ILE A 90 -35.31 5.34 -32.25
CA ILE A 90 -35.22 5.25 -30.79
C ILE A 90 -34.10 4.26 -30.41
N GLN A 91 -33.98 3.15 -31.14
CA GLN A 91 -32.92 2.18 -30.95
C GLN A 91 -31.53 2.83 -31.14
N ASN A 92 -31.35 3.56 -32.24
CA ASN A 92 -30.09 4.25 -32.54
C ASN A 92 -29.74 5.31 -31.48
N LYS A 93 -30.72 6.10 -31.03
CA LYS A 93 -30.52 7.06 -29.93
C LYS A 93 -30.06 6.38 -28.64
N LEU A 94 -30.67 5.26 -28.26
CA LEU A 94 -30.29 4.51 -27.06
C LEU A 94 -28.88 3.92 -27.16
N ILE A 95 -28.50 3.38 -28.33
CA ILE A 95 -27.16 2.85 -28.56
C ILE A 95 -26.11 3.95 -28.46
N LEU A 96 -26.32 5.08 -29.14
CA LEU A 96 -25.40 6.22 -29.09
C LEU A 96 -25.26 6.79 -27.68
N TRP A 97 -26.38 6.91 -26.95
CA TRP A 97 -26.37 7.31 -25.56
C TRP A 97 -25.56 6.34 -24.68
N ALA A 98 -25.77 5.04 -24.83
CA ALA A 98 -25.03 4.02 -24.07
C ALA A 98 -23.53 4.06 -24.35
N ILE A 99 -23.13 4.25 -25.62
CA ILE A 99 -21.72 4.41 -26.01
C ILE A 99 -21.11 5.65 -25.34
N SER A 100 -21.81 6.79 -25.40
CA SER A 100 -21.36 8.04 -24.78
C SER A 100 -21.18 7.88 -23.27
N ASN A 101 -22.17 7.29 -22.60
CA ASN A 101 -22.13 7.07 -21.16
C ASN A 101 -21.02 6.07 -20.76
N ALA A 102 -20.82 5.00 -21.53
CA ALA A 102 -19.74 4.06 -21.30
C ALA A 102 -18.36 4.72 -21.42
N ARG A 103 -18.17 5.65 -22.38
CA ARG A 103 -16.93 6.41 -22.50
C ARG A 103 -16.69 7.31 -21.28
N LYS A 104 -17.71 8.04 -20.83
CA LYS A 104 -17.63 8.87 -19.62
C LYS A 104 -17.25 8.04 -18.39
N ASN A 105 -17.94 6.92 -18.17
CA ASN A 105 -17.65 6.03 -17.05
C ASN A 105 -16.22 5.49 -17.09
N ARG A 106 -15.71 5.09 -18.27
CA ARG A 106 -14.31 4.64 -18.41
C ARG A 106 -13.32 5.74 -18.03
N PHE A 107 -13.57 6.97 -18.49
CA PHE A 107 -12.72 8.10 -18.16
C PHE A 107 -12.71 8.38 -16.66
N THR A 108 -13.88 8.43 -16.01
CA THR A 108 -14.00 8.60 -14.56
C THR A 108 -13.34 7.45 -13.79
N SER A 109 -13.53 6.20 -14.20
CA SER A 109 -12.88 5.05 -13.56
C SER A 109 -11.36 5.11 -13.69
N MET A 110 -10.84 5.58 -14.83
CA MET A 110 -9.40 5.74 -15.04
C MET A 110 -8.83 6.85 -14.15
N GLN A 111 -9.51 7.99 -14.03
CA GLN A 111 -9.12 9.06 -13.11
C GLN A 111 -9.10 8.56 -11.66
N CYS A 112 -10.17 7.92 -11.20
CA CYS A 112 -10.23 7.37 -9.85
C CYS A 112 -9.14 6.32 -9.59
N HIS A 113 -8.84 5.47 -10.58
CA HIS A 113 -7.75 4.51 -10.46
C HIS A 113 -6.38 5.19 -10.34
N ASN A 114 -6.13 6.25 -11.11
CA ASN A 114 -4.89 7.02 -11.02
C ASN A 114 -4.77 7.72 -9.67
N GLU A 115 -5.85 8.34 -9.17
CA GLU A 115 -5.91 8.94 -7.84
C GLU A 115 -5.61 7.89 -6.76
N LEU A 116 -6.24 6.73 -6.83
CA LEU A 116 -6.01 5.62 -5.89
C LEU A 116 -4.57 5.10 -5.99
N LYS A 117 -4.00 5.01 -7.19
CA LYS A 117 -2.61 4.60 -7.39
C LYS A 117 -1.64 5.60 -6.76
N LEU A 118 -1.86 6.90 -6.94
CA LEU A 118 -1.05 7.95 -6.32
C LEU A 118 -1.14 7.85 -4.80
N GLU A 119 -2.34 7.76 -4.23
CA GLU A 119 -2.55 7.59 -2.79
C GLU A 119 -1.87 6.33 -2.23
N LEU A 120 -1.91 5.22 -2.96
CA LEU A 120 -1.17 4.00 -2.58
C LEU A 120 0.34 4.23 -2.54
N LEU A 121 0.90 4.92 -3.54
CA LEU A 121 2.32 5.26 -3.55
C LEU A 121 2.70 6.14 -2.35
N LYS A 122 1.88 7.14 -2.01
CA LYS A 122 2.10 7.97 -0.82
C LYS A 122 2.16 7.12 0.45
N ARG A 123 1.16 6.26 0.65
CA ARG A 123 1.10 5.37 1.83
C ARG A 123 2.24 4.37 1.89
N MET A 124 2.75 3.92 0.74
CA MET A 124 3.92 3.05 0.69
C MET A 124 5.16 3.79 1.14
N ALA A 125 5.39 5.00 0.63
CA ALA A 125 6.52 5.84 1.05
C ALA A 125 6.46 6.17 2.55
N ASP A 126 5.32 6.58 3.08
CA ASP A 126 5.15 6.84 4.53
C ASP A 126 5.48 5.62 5.39
N LYS A 127 5.15 4.41 4.92
CA LYS A 127 5.43 3.16 5.63
C LYS A 127 6.92 2.82 5.60
N ILE A 128 7.60 3.12 4.50
CA ILE A 128 9.04 2.95 4.35
C ILE A 128 9.74 3.93 5.29
N GLN A 129 9.39 5.21 5.24
CA GLN A 129 9.96 6.25 6.10
C GLN A 129 9.78 5.90 7.59
N LYS A 130 8.59 5.47 8.01
CA LYS A 130 8.34 5.04 9.40
C LYS A 130 9.18 3.85 9.84
N ARG A 131 9.56 2.98 8.90
CA ARG A 131 10.46 1.84 9.18
C ARG A 131 11.88 2.34 9.35
N GLU A 132 12.35 3.16 8.43
CA GLU A 132 13.68 3.79 8.47
C GLU A 132 13.86 4.62 9.73
N ASP A 133 12.90 5.48 10.10
CA ASP A 133 12.92 6.24 11.35
C ASP A 133 12.98 5.35 12.60
N LYS A 134 12.29 4.19 12.55
CA LYS A 134 12.33 3.23 13.65
C LYS A 134 13.70 2.57 13.77
N ASP A 135 14.34 2.27 12.65
CA ASP A 135 15.67 1.66 12.62
C ASP A 135 16.74 2.69 13.01
N ARG A 136 16.64 3.94 12.53
CA ARG A 136 17.46 5.09 12.96
C ARG A 136 17.39 5.29 14.48
N ARG A 137 16.19 5.25 15.08
CA ARG A 137 16.02 5.34 16.54
C ARG A 137 16.68 4.18 17.31
N LYS A 138 16.78 2.98 16.73
CA LYS A 138 17.50 1.87 17.36
C LYS A 138 19.01 2.13 17.32
N VAL A 139 19.52 2.59 16.17
CA VAL A 139 20.94 2.97 16.01
C VAL A 139 21.30 4.08 16.99
N GLU A 140 20.50 5.15 17.08
CA GLU A 140 20.71 6.22 18.07
C GLU A 140 20.75 5.68 19.51
N LYS A 141 19.89 4.72 19.85
CA LYS A 141 19.87 4.12 21.19
C LYS A 141 21.16 3.34 21.47
N ILE A 142 21.69 2.63 20.48
CA ILE A 142 22.97 1.92 20.57
C ILE A 142 24.11 2.92 20.76
N LEU A 143 24.16 3.97 19.92
CA LEU A 143 25.19 5.00 19.98
C LEU A 143 25.19 5.77 21.31
N LYS A 144 24.02 5.97 21.93
CA LYS A 144 23.92 6.56 23.28
C LYS A 144 24.56 5.72 24.38
N SER A 145 24.63 4.39 24.20
CA SER A 145 25.24 3.45 25.14
C SER A 145 26.67 3.05 24.78
N CYS A 146 27.15 3.44 23.60
CA CYS A 146 28.44 3.06 23.05
C CYS A 146 29.49 4.11 23.40
N MET A 147 30.72 3.68 23.71
CA MET A 147 31.86 4.59 23.72
C MET A 147 32.32 4.86 22.28
N PRO A 148 32.93 6.02 21.96
CA PRO A 148 33.34 6.35 20.60
C PRO A 148 34.27 5.31 19.97
N ASP A 149 35.25 4.80 20.73
CA ASP A 149 36.23 3.79 20.32
C ASP A 149 35.64 2.40 20.00
N GLN A 150 34.37 2.16 20.36
CA GLN A 150 33.67 0.89 20.13
C GLN A 150 32.79 0.90 18.88
N VAL A 151 32.71 2.02 18.15
CA VAL A 151 31.81 2.18 16.99
C VAL A 151 32.08 1.12 15.93
N LYS A 152 33.35 0.89 15.59
CA LYS A 152 33.74 -0.11 14.58
C LYS A 152 33.42 -1.56 15.00
N GLU A 153 33.49 -1.86 16.29
CA GLU A 153 33.13 -3.19 16.81
C GLU A 153 31.62 -3.44 16.74
N MET A 154 30.82 -2.40 17.02
CA MET A 154 29.36 -2.48 17.00
C MET A 154 28.78 -2.46 15.58
N PHE A 155 29.47 -1.80 14.64
CA PHE A 155 29.09 -1.68 13.24
C PHE A 155 30.26 -2.11 12.33
N PRO A 156 30.54 -3.42 12.23
CA PRO A 156 31.70 -3.95 11.52
C PRO A 156 31.65 -3.69 10.01
N ASP A 157 30.44 -3.50 9.46
CA ASP A 157 30.21 -3.29 8.03
C ASP A 157 30.51 -1.85 7.56
N LEU A 158 30.74 -0.89 8.48
CA LEU A 158 31.12 0.48 8.11
C LEU A 158 32.46 0.50 7.38
N GLU A 159 32.69 1.50 6.56
CA GLU A 159 34.05 1.79 6.07
C GLU A 159 34.91 2.38 7.21
N ASN A 160 36.25 2.37 7.04
CA ASN A 160 37.14 2.92 8.08
C ASN A 160 37.00 4.44 8.21
N ASN A 161 36.73 5.12 7.10
CA ASN A 161 36.55 6.57 7.08
C ASN A 161 35.24 6.95 7.81
N GLU A 162 34.15 6.24 7.53
CA GLU A 162 32.86 6.46 8.18
C GLU A 162 32.93 6.25 9.69
N ALA A 163 33.63 5.21 10.15
CA ALA A 163 33.83 4.98 11.59
C ALA A 163 34.60 6.12 12.25
N SER A 164 35.68 6.60 11.60
CA SER A 164 36.46 7.75 12.07
C SER A 164 35.62 9.03 12.13
N ASP A 165 34.81 9.29 11.10
CA ASP A 165 33.92 10.44 11.03
C ASP A 165 32.87 10.41 12.17
N ILE A 166 32.30 9.23 12.45
CA ILE A 166 31.38 9.03 13.56
C ILE A 166 32.08 9.27 14.91
N GLU A 167 33.29 8.76 15.10
CA GLU A 167 34.09 8.99 16.31
C GLU A 167 34.35 10.48 16.56
N GLU A 168 34.74 11.23 15.52
CA GLU A 168 34.94 12.68 15.58
C GLU A 168 33.65 13.41 15.99
N ILE A 169 32.50 13.03 15.44
CA ILE A 169 31.20 13.59 15.81
C ILE A 169 30.88 13.30 17.29
N LEU A 170 31.11 12.07 17.76
CA LEU A 170 30.76 11.68 19.13
C LEU A 170 31.62 12.39 20.19
N ILE A 171 32.90 12.65 19.88
CA ILE A 171 33.86 13.31 20.77
C ILE A 171 33.72 14.84 20.77
N GLY A 172 33.04 15.43 19.77
CA GLY A 172 32.88 16.89 19.68
C GLY A 172 33.86 17.56 18.72
N ALA A 173 34.63 16.79 17.95
CA ALA A 173 35.72 17.29 17.10
C ALA A 173 35.28 17.65 15.67
N ALA A 174 34.05 17.32 15.28
CA ALA A 174 33.54 17.52 13.92
C ALA A 174 33.18 18.99 13.58
N ILE A 175 33.49 19.96 14.45
CA ILE A 175 33.20 21.37 14.21
C ILE A 175 33.99 21.89 13.00
N GLY A 176 33.30 22.58 12.10
CA GLY A 176 33.84 23.18 10.89
C GLY A 176 33.78 22.27 9.66
N ARG A 177 33.47 20.97 9.84
CA ARG A 177 33.32 19.99 8.75
C ARG A 177 32.10 20.31 7.89
N SER A 178 32.28 20.14 6.58
CA SER A 178 31.20 20.18 5.61
C SER A 178 30.55 18.81 5.49
N ILE A 179 29.23 18.81 5.29
CA ILE A 179 28.43 17.60 5.16
C ILE A 179 27.53 17.69 3.94
N CYS A 180 27.26 16.54 3.35
CA CYS A 180 26.21 16.33 2.37
C CYS A 180 25.16 15.45 3.03
N HIS A 181 23.95 15.96 3.21
CA HIS A 181 22.89 15.30 3.97
C HIS A 181 21.62 15.17 3.12
N MET A 182 21.12 13.95 3.01
CA MET A 182 19.91 13.61 2.31
C MET A 182 18.72 13.56 3.28
N TRP A 183 17.72 14.40 3.07
CA TRP A 183 16.50 14.44 3.87
C TRP A 183 15.29 14.00 3.06
N PHE A 184 14.39 13.27 3.72
CA PHE A 184 13.12 12.91 3.11
C PHE A 184 12.14 14.08 3.21
N ASP A 185 11.76 14.65 2.06
CA ASP A 185 10.71 15.65 1.98
C ASP A 185 9.33 14.97 1.95
N ASN A 186 8.56 15.15 3.02
CA ASN A 186 7.20 14.63 3.13
C ASN A 186 6.22 15.28 2.15
N ALA A 187 6.48 16.49 1.67
CA ALA A 187 5.59 17.20 0.75
C ALA A 187 5.66 16.59 -0.66
N ASN A 188 6.88 16.37 -1.15
CA ASN A 188 7.13 15.83 -2.49
C ASN A 188 7.37 14.31 -2.51
N ILE A 189 7.53 13.68 -1.34
CA ILE A 189 7.75 12.23 -1.18
C ILE A 189 9.05 11.80 -1.89
N THR A 190 10.08 12.62 -1.73
CA THR A 190 11.36 12.49 -2.40
C THR A 190 12.48 12.73 -1.41
N HIS A 191 13.61 12.06 -1.62
CA HIS A 191 14.84 12.37 -0.92
C HIS A 191 15.50 13.56 -1.62
N GLU A 192 15.73 14.63 -0.87
CA GLU A 192 16.41 15.84 -1.33
C GLU A 192 17.77 15.95 -0.66
N VAL A 193 18.77 16.39 -1.40
CA VAL A 193 20.13 16.57 -0.91
C VAL A 193 20.34 18.02 -0.49
N TYR A 194 20.90 18.20 0.69
CA TYR A 194 21.29 19.47 1.28
C TYR A 194 22.79 19.46 1.55
N TYR A 195 23.44 20.59 1.31
CA TYR A 195 24.79 20.82 1.83
C TYR A 195 24.67 21.47 3.19
N GLY A 196 25.62 21.17 4.06
CA GLY A 196 25.65 21.76 5.38
C GLY A 196 27.04 21.86 5.95
N ARG A 197 27.12 22.59 7.07
CA ARG A 197 28.35 22.75 7.83
C ARG A 197 28.07 22.71 9.32
N ILE A 198 28.90 21.97 10.04
CA ILE A 198 28.82 21.88 11.50
C ILE A 198 29.44 23.15 12.08
N VAL A 199 28.63 24.09 12.56
CA VAL A 199 29.10 25.42 12.97
C VAL A 199 29.65 25.41 14.38
N SER A 200 28.90 24.85 15.33
CA SER A 200 29.30 24.85 16.74
C SER A 200 28.53 23.81 17.56
N ILE A 201 28.96 23.61 18.81
CA ILE A 201 28.25 22.78 19.79
C ILE A 201 27.54 23.71 20.79
N LYS A 202 26.31 23.36 21.16
CA LYS A 202 25.55 24.12 22.17
C LYS A 202 26.22 24.03 23.55
N LYS A 203 26.65 25.17 24.08
CA LYS A 203 27.29 25.28 25.41
C LYS A 203 26.49 24.69 26.58
N LYS A 204 25.16 24.63 26.48
CA LYS A 204 24.27 24.06 27.52
C LYS A 204 24.12 22.53 27.42
N ASN A 205 24.36 21.96 26.24
CA ASN A 205 24.23 20.53 25.99
C ASN A 205 25.24 20.12 24.92
N ASN A 206 26.34 19.51 25.35
CA ASN A 206 27.44 19.10 24.47
C ASN A 206 27.03 18.00 23.47
N ASP A 207 25.82 17.47 23.57
CA ASP A 207 25.30 16.47 22.63
C ASP A 207 24.57 17.08 21.43
N ILE A 208 24.40 18.41 21.38
CA ILE A 208 23.69 19.09 20.29
C ILE A 208 24.66 19.97 19.50
N TYR A 209 24.75 19.71 18.21
CA TYR A 209 25.41 20.54 17.21
C TYR A 209 24.42 21.54 16.60
N ILE A 210 24.94 22.71 16.27
CA ILE A 210 24.31 23.68 15.39
C ILE A 210 24.89 23.46 14.00
N VAL A 211 24.03 23.08 13.06
CA VAL A 211 24.41 22.77 11.67
C VAL A 211 23.68 23.73 10.76
N SER A 212 24.43 24.47 9.94
CA SER A 212 23.86 25.31 8.88
C SER A 212 23.61 24.45 7.66
N TYR A 213 22.42 24.52 7.06
CA TYR A 213 22.06 23.80 5.83
C TYR A 213 21.60 24.76 4.73
N TRP A 214 21.91 24.42 3.48
CA TRP A 214 21.48 25.12 2.26
C TRP A 214 21.34 24.15 1.08
N LYS A 215 20.64 24.56 0.02
CA LYS A 215 20.48 23.72 -1.18
C LYS A 215 21.72 23.73 -2.07
N PRO A 216 21.87 22.76 -2.99
CA PRO A 216 23.03 22.70 -3.88
C PRO A 216 23.27 23.92 -4.78
N ASN A 217 22.25 24.74 -4.99
CA ASN A 217 22.31 25.96 -5.80
C ASN A 217 22.41 27.25 -4.96
N GLU A 218 22.52 27.12 -3.64
CA GLU A 218 22.53 28.20 -2.65
C GLU A 218 23.91 28.26 -1.98
N ASN A 219 24.17 29.32 -1.22
CA ASN A 219 25.42 29.50 -0.48
C ASN A 219 25.18 29.58 1.03
N GLU A 220 26.16 29.13 1.82
CA GLU A 220 26.10 29.15 3.29
C GLU A 220 25.84 30.56 3.86
N ASP A 221 26.54 31.58 3.34
CA ASP A 221 26.53 32.93 3.92
C ASP A 221 25.18 33.67 3.75
N ASP A 222 24.48 33.42 2.64
CA ASP A 222 23.26 34.14 2.27
C ASP A 222 21.98 33.36 2.60
N ASP A 223 22.01 32.03 2.45
CA ASP A 223 20.82 31.17 2.50
C ASP A 223 20.89 30.09 3.62
N GLY A 224 22.01 30.01 4.34
CA GLY A 224 22.22 29.01 5.38
C GLY A 224 21.21 29.13 6.53
N VAL A 225 20.48 28.04 6.79
CA VAL A 225 19.55 27.94 7.91
C VAL A 225 20.12 27.02 8.98
N GLU A 226 20.20 27.52 10.21
CA GLU A 226 20.73 26.78 11.35
C GLU A 226 19.68 25.81 11.95
N TYR A 227 20.10 24.57 12.15
CA TYR A 227 19.32 23.52 12.80
C TYR A 227 20.08 22.92 13.99
N ASP A 228 19.31 22.60 15.02
CA ASP A 228 19.80 21.85 16.17
C ASP A 228 19.77 20.34 15.87
N MET A 229 20.93 19.71 15.81
CA MET A 229 21.07 18.29 15.52
C MET A 229 21.79 17.58 16.66
N SER A 230 21.23 16.47 17.12
CA SER A 230 21.91 15.61 18.10
C SER A 230 23.12 14.93 17.47
N LYS A 231 24.24 14.83 18.17
CA LYS A 231 25.43 14.07 17.71
C LYS A 231 25.09 12.63 17.34
N TYR A 232 24.19 12.01 18.11
CA TYR A 232 23.71 10.64 17.84
C TYR A 232 22.87 10.54 16.58
N GLN A 233 22.16 11.61 16.24
CA GLN A 233 21.34 11.66 15.02
C GLN A 233 22.26 11.78 13.81
N LEU A 234 23.20 12.73 13.83
CA LEU A 234 24.22 12.88 12.79
C LEU A 234 25.00 11.58 12.57
N SER A 235 25.47 10.93 13.64
CA SER A 235 26.15 9.64 13.54
C SER A 235 25.24 8.53 12.98
N ALA A 236 23.96 8.48 13.37
CA ALA A 236 23.01 7.50 12.83
C ALA A 236 22.72 7.73 11.34
N ASP A 237 22.76 8.98 10.88
CA ASP A 237 22.56 9.36 9.48
C ASP A 237 23.76 8.94 8.61
N ILE A 238 25.00 8.95 9.14
CA ILE A 238 26.16 8.34 8.46
C ILE A 238 25.97 6.83 8.33
N ILE A 239 25.60 6.15 9.42
CA ILE A 239 25.41 4.68 9.42
C ILE A 239 24.29 4.27 8.46
N SER A 240 23.27 5.10 8.30
CA SER A 240 22.14 4.86 7.40
C SER A 240 22.48 5.18 5.93
N GLY A 241 23.62 5.81 5.65
CA GLY A 241 24.02 6.27 4.32
C GLY A 241 23.32 7.55 3.86
N ASP A 242 22.63 8.24 4.78
CA ASP A 242 21.90 9.49 4.51
C ASP A 242 22.80 10.72 4.61
N MET A 243 23.96 10.61 5.27
CA MET A 243 24.90 11.72 5.43
C MET A 243 26.34 11.28 5.14
N VAL A 244 27.09 12.14 4.47
CA VAL A 244 28.52 11.97 4.21
C VAL A 244 29.28 13.24 4.60
N ILE A 245 30.42 13.10 5.25
CA ILE A 245 31.33 14.22 5.53
C ILE A 245 32.23 14.43 4.30
N THR A 246 32.36 15.69 3.88
CA THR A 246 33.14 16.11 2.70
C THR A 246 34.32 16.98 3.07
#